data_AF-A0A6J0PS68-F1
#
_entry.id   AF-A0A6J0PS68-F1
#
_cell.length_a   1.000
_cell.length_b   1.000
_cell.length_c   1.000
_cell.angle_alpha   90.00
_cell.angle_beta   90.00
_cell.angle_gamma   90.00
#
_symmetry.space_group_name_H-M   'P 1'
#
loop_
_entity.id
_entity.type
_entity.pdbx_description
1 polymer ?
#
loop_
_entity_poly.entity_id
_entity_poly.type
_entity_poly.pdbx_seq_one_letter_code
_entity_poly.pdbx_strand_id
1 'polypeptide(L)'
;MAGVAQLCNGERAVVFLFVSRVLFSAPLSLFFENAALVLLTVSGLVVEISAESSTALDRFKTRPGASSGILLGTVTLPTVMLSRLIQLSRALLTQDAGPEKLAYKNMQYWTVSVSCFGVLIFIFLVLKHSRNSASSFHVGSSRASRYSLLHTVLYVLTCYLSFATKSDSGWFITNNLLWLLNHGLATVFLIQHILHMFPSCASLGEALLVTSGLVLYFGDMLGQTLLKINVFFLPSKLNFISYGTRSEIATVIQGFILGLLILPVFYKSLLQIWIYFVNLNKPEKQAAAGWTYRRIGSSAVFYASLLVMLMVLVPAWMYFIQDFHVHPLLWVFSFVFTDPLKRLALCIYWIFVICASVLRFYKISKHSKIERILLRKYYHLVAVLMFLPALLFQPFFLDLAFGAALAVFLVLEMIRVWKIWPLGHLVHQFMTAFTDHRDSEILIISHFSLLLGCALPKWMSSGFNDRPLAPFAGILSLGIGDTMYCHGFSAVPSAL
;
A
#
# COMPACT_ATOMS: atom_id res chain seq x y z
N MET A 1 14.85 30.49 -22.33
CA MET A 1 13.44 30.18 -21.96
C MET A 1 12.98 28.78 -22.38
N ALA A 2 13.67 28.05 -23.27
CA ALA A 2 13.31 26.68 -23.66
C ALA A 2 13.50 25.59 -22.56
N GLY A 3 14.39 25.81 -21.58
CA GLY A 3 14.65 24.82 -20.50
C GLY A 3 13.62 24.79 -19.37
N VAL A 4 12.81 25.85 -19.19
CA VAL A 4 11.78 25.91 -18.12
C VAL A 4 10.49 25.19 -18.56
N ALA A 5 10.19 25.21 -19.87
CA ALA A 5 9.03 24.51 -20.42
C ALA A 5 9.14 22.97 -20.34
N GLN A 6 10.37 22.42 -20.37
CA GLN A 6 10.63 20.99 -20.14
C GLN A 6 10.51 20.58 -18.66
N LEU A 7 10.54 21.53 -17.72
CA LEU A 7 10.41 21.25 -16.29
C LEU A 7 8.95 21.07 -15.85
N CYS A 8 8.00 21.75 -16.53
CA CYS A 8 6.57 21.74 -16.23
C CYS A 8 5.82 20.66 -17.02
N ASN A 9 6.01 19.39 -16.65
CA ASN A 9 5.07 18.33 -17.01
C ASN A 9 3.73 18.56 -16.27
N GLY A 10 2.59 18.26 -16.90
CA GLY A 10 1.26 18.36 -16.28
C GLY A 10 1.17 17.59 -14.96
N GLU A 11 1.81 16.42 -14.87
CA GLU A 11 1.91 15.64 -13.63
C GLU A 11 2.59 16.46 -12.50
N ARG A 12 3.73 17.08 -12.79
CA ARG A 12 4.48 17.90 -11.82
C ARG A 12 3.71 19.14 -11.39
N ALA A 13 2.99 19.76 -12.31
CA ALA A 13 2.14 20.92 -12.00
C ALA A 13 1.01 20.53 -11.03
N VAL A 14 0.35 19.40 -11.25
CA VAL A 14 -0.69 18.88 -10.34
C VAL A 14 -0.11 18.57 -8.96
N VAL A 15 1.04 17.92 -8.90
CA VAL A 15 1.73 17.64 -7.62
C VAL A 15 2.06 18.92 -6.88
N PHE A 16 2.62 19.92 -7.58
CA PHE A 16 2.95 21.21 -6.98
C PHE A 16 1.70 21.89 -6.41
N LEU A 17 0.61 21.98 -7.18
CA LEU A 17 -0.66 22.57 -6.72
C LEU A 17 -1.20 21.84 -5.48
N PHE A 18 -1.17 20.51 -5.49
CA PHE A 18 -1.62 19.70 -4.36
C PHE A 18 -0.78 19.94 -3.09
N VAL A 19 0.54 19.86 -3.20
CA VAL A 19 1.46 20.06 -2.08
C VAL A 19 1.39 21.50 -1.55
N SER A 20 1.38 22.50 -2.42
CA SER A 20 1.26 23.91 -2.03
C SER A 20 -0.03 24.17 -1.25
N ARG A 21 -1.17 23.62 -1.67
CA ARG A 21 -2.44 23.76 -0.95
C ARG A 21 -2.37 23.23 0.49
N VAL A 22 -1.71 22.09 0.70
CA VAL A 22 -1.55 21.53 2.05
C VAL A 22 -0.57 22.37 2.87
N LEU A 23 0.57 22.76 2.30
CA LEU A 23 1.57 23.61 2.97
C LEU A 23 0.97 24.96 3.43
N PHE A 24 0.18 25.63 2.59
CA PHE A 24 -0.49 26.89 2.95
C PHE A 24 -1.55 26.73 4.04
N SER A 25 -2.08 25.52 4.23
CA SER A 25 -3.11 25.25 5.24
C SER A 25 -2.53 24.92 6.62
N ALA A 26 -1.23 24.70 6.73
CA ALA A 26 -0.63 24.17 7.93
C ALA A 26 -0.35 25.26 8.99
N PRO A 27 -0.69 25.03 10.27
CA PRO A 27 -0.41 25.95 11.36
C PRO A 27 1.09 26.02 11.68
N LEU A 28 1.52 27.11 12.35
CA LEU A 28 2.91 27.31 12.77
C LEU A 28 3.43 26.21 13.71
N SER A 29 2.55 25.54 14.45
CA SER A 29 2.92 24.40 15.30
C SER A 29 3.44 23.18 14.54
N LEU A 30 3.19 23.10 13.22
CA LEU A 30 3.66 22.03 12.34
C LEU A 30 4.76 22.51 11.38
N PHE A 31 5.55 23.50 11.81
CA PHE A 31 6.59 24.11 10.97
C PHE A 31 7.63 23.10 10.48
N PHE A 32 8.13 22.22 11.35
CA PHE A 32 9.14 21.23 10.97
C PHE A 32 8.58 20.19 10.00
N GLU A 33 7.34 19.76 10.19
CA GLU A 33 6.65 18.85 9.28
C GLU A 33 6.40 19.50 7.91
N ASN A 34 6.04 20.80 7.86
CA ASN A 34 5.97 21.54 6.61
C ASN A 34 7.32 21.63 5.90
N ALA A 35 8.37 22.00 6.65
CA ALA A 35 9.73 22.11 6.12
C ALA A 35 10.21 20.76 5.56
N ALA A 36 9.97 19.67 6.28
CA ALA A 36 10.29 18.32 5.82
C ALA A 36 9.55 17.95 4.52
N LEU A 37 8.27 18.31 4.38
CA LEU A 37 7.53 18.07 3.14
C LEU A 37 8.08 18.89 1.96
N VAL A 38 8.49 20.14 2.18
CA VAL A 38 9.15 20.97 1.16
C VAL A 38 10.47 20.34 0.73
N LEU A 39 11.32 19.95 1.69
CA LEU A 39 12.59 19.28 1.41
C LEU A 39 12.38 17.98 0.63
N LEU A 40 11.38 17.20 1.01
CA LEU A 40 11.05 15.95 0.36
C LEU A 40 10.55 16.17 -1.08
N THR A 41 9.74 17.20 -1.31
CA THR A 41 9.25 17.59 -2.65
C THR A 41 10.42 18.00 -3.55
N VAL A 42 11.34 18.82 -3.04
CA VAL A 42 12.54 19.23 -3.78
C VAL A 42 13.43 18.03 -4.09
N SER A 43 13.68 17.13 -3.13
CA SER A 43 14.44 15.91 -3.38
C SER A 43 13.78 15.01 -4.41
N GLY A 44 12.46 14.80 -4.31
CA GLY A 44 11.70 13.98 -5.25
C GLY A 44 11.80 14.52 -6.67
N LEU A 45 11.69 15.84 -6.84
CA LEU A 45 11.81 16.51 -8.14
C LEU A 45 13.23 16.36 -8.71
N VAL A 46 14.26 16.58 -7.89
CA VAL A 46 15.66 16.45 -8.33
C VAL A 46 15.98 15.01 -8.74
N VAL A 47 15.52 14.03 -7.97
CA VAL A 47 15.72 12.60 -8.28
C VAL A 47 14.94 12.20 -9.53
N GLU A 48 13.71 12.67 -9.71
CA GLU A 48 12.90 12.39 -10.90
C GLU A 48 13.55 12.94 -12.18
N ILE A 49 13.97 14.20 -12.17
CA ILE A 49 14.68 14.81 -13.31
C ILE A 49 15.98 14.04 -13.60
N SER A 50 16.71 13.65 -12.55
CA SER A 50 17.94 12.88 -12.70
C SER A 50 17.67 11.48 -13.29
N ALA A 51 16.56 10.85 -12.89
CA ALA A 51 16.13 9.54 -13.38
C ALA A 51 15.70 9.58 -14.85
N GLU A 52 14.97 10.60 -15.27
CA GLU A 52 14.59 10.78 -16.69
C GLU A 52 15.80 10.99 -17.61
N SER A 53 16.87 11.57 -17.07
CA SER A 53 18.12 11.80 -17.81
C SER A 53 19.08 10.60 -17.85
N SER A 54 18.73 9.46 -17.23
CA SER A 54 19.64 8.34 -17.00
C SER A 54 19.00 6.98 -17.26
N THR A 55 19.75 6.07 -17.88
CA THR A 55 19.37 4.65 -18.06
C THR A 55 19.70 3.78 -16.83
N ALA A 56 20.24 4.36 -15.75
CA ALA A 56 20.67 3.62 -14.56
C ALA A 56 19.54 2.82 -13.89
N LEU A 57 18.30 3.28 -14.04
CA LEU A 57 17.12 2.64 -13.45
C LEU A 57 16.50 1.55 -14.33
N ASP A 58 16.99 1.34 -15.55
CA ASP A 58 16.48 0.30 -16.47
C ASP A 58 16.66 -1.11 -15.89
N ARG A 59 17.62 -1.28 -14.96
CA ARG A 59 17.83 -2.51 -14.20
C ARG A 59 16.61 -2.96 -13.39
N PHE A 60 15.71 -2.03 -13.03
CA PHE A 60 14.50 -2.32 -12.26
C PHE A 60 13.30 -2.67 -13.14
N LYS A 61 13.47 -2.84 -14.46
CA LYS A 61 12.44 -3.23 -15.44
C LYS A 61 11.05 -2.67 -15.07
N THR A 62 10.86 -1.37 -15.12
CA THR A 62 9.59 -0.73 -14.75
C THR A 62 8.50 -0.97 -15.81
N ARG A 63 7.24 -0.63 -15.50
CA ARG A 63 6.13 -0.76 -16.46
C ARG A 63 6.41 0.07 -17.73
N PRO A 64 6.40 -0.55 -18.93
CA PRO A 64 6.68 0.16 -20.18
C PRO A 64 5.64 1.25 -20.45
N GLY A 65 6.10 2.44 -20.85
CA GLY A 65 5.23 3.58 -21.19
C GLY A 65 4.66 4.37 -20.00
N ALA A 66 4.99 4.00 -18.76
CA ALA A 66 4.62 4.79 -17.57
C ALA A 66 5.70 5.84 -17.24
N SER A 67 5.27 7.00 -16.72
CA SER A 67 6.21 7.94 -16.08
C SER A 67 6.85 7.28 -14.85
N SER A 68 8.03 7.77 -14.46
CA SER A 68 8.74 7.24 -13.28
C SER A 68 7.88 7.39 -12.00
N GLY A 69 7.09 8.46 -11.92
CA GLY A 69 6.18 8.79 -10.83
C GLY A 69 6.90 9.02 -9.49
N ILE A 70 8.22 9.24 -9.50
CA ILE A 70 9.04 9.29 -8.27
C ILE A 70 8.58 10.45 -7.38
N LEU A 71 8.40 11.65 -7.94
CA LEU A 71 7.93 12.81 -7.19
C LEU A 71 6.56 12.55 -6.58
N LEU A 72 5.60 12.08 -7.39
CA LEU A 72 4.24 11.77 -6.94
C LEU A 72 4.24 10.73 -5.82
N GLY A 73 4.93 9.60 -6.02
CA GLY A 73 5.03 8.53 -5.01
C GLY A 73 5.69 9.00 -3.71
N THR A 74 6.68 9.88 -3.80
CA THR A 74 7.39 10.43 -2.65
C THR A 74 6.50 11.35 -1.81
N VAL A 75 5.74 12.24 -2.45
CA VAL A 75 5.00 13.28 -1.70
C VAL A 75 3.60 12.85 -1.30
N THR A 76 2.98 11.88 -1.97
CA THR A 76 1.56 11.55 -1.76
C THR A 76 1.25 11.15 -0.31
N LEU A 77 1.92 10.11 0.20
CA LEU A 77 1.61 9.60 1.55
C LEU A 77 2.01 10.59 2.67
N PRO A 78 3.19 11.25 2.63
CA PRO A 78 3.53 12.33 3.57
C PRO A 78 2.54 13.50 3.54
N THR A 79 2.08 13.92 2.36
CA THR A 79 1.11 15.02 2.23
C THR A 79 -0.24 14.64 2.83
N VAL A 80 -0.69 13.40 2.63
CA VAL A 80 -1.92 12.91 3.27
C VAL A 80 -1.76 12.86 4.80
N MET A 81 -0.63 12.35 5.31
CA MET A 81 -0.36 12.35 6.76
C MET A 81 -0.31 13.76 7.35
N LEU A 82 0.34 14.71 6.67
CA LEU A 82 0.38 16.11 7.08
C LEU A 82 -1.02 16.72 7.07
N SER A 83 -1.84 16.46 6.05
CA SER A 83 -3.21 16.95 6.00
C SER A 83 -4.05 16.47 7.19
N ARG A 84 -3.81 15.23 7.66
CA ARG A 84 -4.45 14.68 8.86
C ARG A 84 -3.93 15.31 10.14
N LEU A 85 -2.63 15.59 10.22
CA LEU A 85 -2.05 16.35 11.34
C LEU A 85 -2.63 17.76 11.45
N ILE A 86 -2.81 18.44 10.32
CA ILE A 86 -3.44 19.77 10.26
C ILE A 86 -4.90 19.71 10.74
N GLN A 87 -5.64 18.67 10.36
CA GLN A 87 -7.01 18.47 10.83
C GLN A 87 -7.05 18.25 12.35
N LEU A 88 -6.21 17.34 12.87
CA LEU A 88 -6.18 17.02 14.29
C LEU A 88 -5.66 18.18 15.15
N SER A 89 -4.69 18.96 14.66
CA SER A 89 -4.18 20.12 15.40
C SER A 89 -5.23 21.23 15.52
N ARG A 90 -6.08 21.40 14.50
CA ARG A 90 -7.24 22.32 14.58
C ARG A 90 -8.33 21.81 15.51
N ALA A 91 -8.62 20.51 15.49
CA ALA A 91 -9.59 19.88 16.39
C ALA A 91 -9.19 19.94 17.87
N LEU A 92 -7.89 19.86 18.17
CA LEU A 92 -7.34 20.02 19.52
C LEU A 92 -7.60 21.42 20.10
N LEU A 93 -7.60 22.45 19.24
CA LEU A 93 -7.93 23.82 19.67
C LEU A 93 -9.42 23.96 20.05
N THR A 94 -10.29 23.05 19.58
CA THR A 94 -11.74 23.04 19.83
C THR A 94 -12.17 22.05 20.93
N GLN A 95 -11.25 21.57 21.77
CA GLN A 95 -11.46 20.70 22.96
C GLN A 95 -11.86 19.21 22.75
N ASP A 96 -12.02 18.71 21.52
CA ASP A 96 -12.58 17.37 21.28
C ASP A 96 -11.56 16.23 21.00
N ALA A 97 -10.25 16.50 21.00
CA ALA A 97 -9.23 15.50 20.69
C ALA A 97 -8.14 15.41 21.77
N GLY A 98 -7.80 14.19 22.21
CA GLY A 98 -6.72 13.96 23.18
C GLY A 98 -5.32 14.20 22.58
N PRO A 99 -4.37 14.82 23.33
CA PRO A 99 -3.03 15.16 22.85
C PRO A 99 -2.23 13.94 22.38
N GLU A 100 -2.50 12.77 22.93
CA GLU A 100 -1.85 11.49 22.57
C GLU A 100 -2.10 11.09 21.10
N LYS A 101 -3.31 11.34 20.58
CA LYS A 101 -3.67 11.01 19.20
C LYS A 101 -2.93 11.84 18.17
N LEU A 102 -2.72 13.13 18.47
CA LEU A 102 -1.92 14.01 17.63
C LEU A 102 -0.47 13.54 17.61
N ALA A 103 0.06 13.20 18.78
CA ALA A 103 1.41 12.71 18.92
C ALA A 103 1.60 11.42 18.08
N TYR A 104 0.67 10.44 18.17
CA TYR A 104 0.69 9.21 17.37
C TYR A 104 0.72 9.50 15.86
N LYS A 105 -0.16 10.38 15.37
CA LYS A 105 -0.16 10.78 13.97
C LYS A 105 1.10 11.54 13.56
N ASN A 106 1.75 12.23 14.49
CA ASN A 106 3.01 12.93 14.24
C ASN A 106 4.12 11.93 13.97
N MET A 107 4.20 10.88 14.79
CA MET A 107 5.13 9.78 14.57
C MET A 107 4.86 9.07 13.24
N GLN A 108 3.60 8.79 12.89
CA GLN A 108 3.25 8.21 11.59
C GLN A 108 3.69 9.09 10.41
N TYR A 109 3.53 10.42 10.51
CA TYR A 109 4.03 11.35 9.49
C TYR A 109 5.54 11.22 9.31
N TRP A 110 6.32 11.27 10.39
CA TRP A 110 7.78 11.15 10.31
C TRP A 110 8.21 9.78 9.80
N THR A 111 7.54 8.71 10.21
CA THR A 111 7.79 7.35 9.72
C THR A 111 7.66 7.29 8.20
N VAL A 112 6.57 7.81 7.64
CA VAL A 112 6.40 7.85 6.17
C VAL A 112 7.42 8.76 5.52
N SER A 113 7.62 9.96 6.05
CA SER A 113 8.51 10.97 5.46
C SER A 113 9.94 10.44 5.36
N VAL A 114 10.46 9.83 6.44
CA VAL A 114 11.80 9.21 6.47
C VAL A 114 11.87 7.98 5.57
N SER A 115 10.78 7.20 5.48
CA SER A 115 10.69 6.05 4.55
C SER A 115 10.83 6.49 3.09
N CYS A 116 10.09 7.52 2.68
CA CYS A 116 10.20 8.10 1.35
C CYS A 116 11.58 8.70 1.10
N PHE A 117 12.12 9.45 2.07
CA PHE A 117 13.44 10.05 1.96
C PHE A 117 14.57 9.01 1.85
N GLY A 118 14.49 7.91 2.60
CA GLY A 118 15.43 6.79 2.51
C GLY A 118 15.46 6.15 1.12
N VAL A 119 14.29 5.99 0.48
CA VAL A 119 14.22 5.50 -0.90
C VAL A 119 14.80 6.51 -1.89
N LEU A 120 14.57 7.81 -1.70
CA LEU A 120 15.19 8.83 -2.55
C LEU A 120 16.72 8.82 -2.46
N ILE A 121 17.28 8.68 -1.25
CA ILE A 121 18.73 8.52 -1.06
C ILE A 121 19.21 7.28 -1.81
N PHE A 122 18.51 6.15 -1.65
CA PHE A 122 18.85 4.92 -2.37
C PHE A 122 18.88 5.16 -3.89
N ILE A 123 17.81 5.67 -4.49
CA ILE A 123 17.72 5.95 -5.93
C ILE A 123 18.83 6.92 -6.38
N PHE A 124 19.10 7.96 -5.59
CA PHE A 124 20.17 8.90 -5.88
C PHE A 124 21.55 8.21 -5.88
N LEU A 125 21.82 7.29 -4.94
CA LEU A 125 23.06 6.51 -4.90
C LEU A 125 23.17 5.58 -6.12
N VAL A 126 22.07 4.98 -6.57
CA VAL A 126 22.03 4.18 -7.81
C VAL A 126 22.44 5.02 -9.01
N LEU A 127 21.82 6.19 -9.17
CA LEU A 127 22.08 7.13 -10.25
C LEU A 127 23.54 7.59 -10.25
N LYS A 128 24.08 7.92 -9.07
CA LYS A 128 25.47 8.35 -8.90
C LYS A 128 26.45 7.24 -9.26
N HIS A 129 26.20 6.01 -8.82
CA HIS A 129 27.09 4.88 -9.10
C HIS A 129 27.16 4.55 -10.59
N SER A 130 26.03 4.53 -11.29
CA SER A 130 25.98 4.29 -12.73
C SER A 130 26.72 5.37 -13.54
N ARG A 131 26.57 6.65 -13.15
CA ARG A 131 27.24 7.76 -13.82
C ARG A 131 28.77 7.73 -13.69
N ASN A 132 29.29 7.31 -12.54
CA ASN A 132 30.73 7.15 -12.33
C ASN A 132 31.33 6.00 -13.17
N SER A 133 30.52 5.00 -13.55
CA SER A 133 30.95 3.89 -14.42
C SER A 133 30.99 4.26 -15.91
N ALA A 134 30.33 5.35 -16.33
CA ALA A 134 30.06 5.63 -17.75
C ALA A 134 30.82 6.85 -18.33
N SER A 135 31.41 7.76 -17.55
CA SER A 135 32.25 8.85 -18.11
C SER A 135 33.08 9.63 -17.07
N SER A 136 34.25 10.09 -17.50
CA SER A 136 35.27 10.89 -16.80
C SER A 136 34.92 12.37 -16.58
N PHE A 137 33.67 12.72 -16.23
CA PHE A 137 33.26 14.12 -15.97
C PHE A 137 33.27 14.47 -14.47
N HIS A 138 34.44 14.84 -13.95
CA HIS A 138 34.68 15.14 -12.53
C HIS A 138 34.03 16.44 -12.01
N VAL A 139 33.58 17.37 -12.86
CA VAL A 139 33.15 18.72 -12.45
C VAL A 139 31.67 18.81 -12.07
N GLY A 140 30.78 18.06 -12.74
CA GLY A 140 29.34 18.02 -12.40
C GLY A 140 28.99 17.11 -11.22
N SER A 141 29.83 16.10 -10.96
CA SER A 141 29.64 15.11 -9.88
C SER A 141 29.85 15.73 -8.48
N SER A 142 30.83 16.64 -8.34
CA SER A 142 31.13 17.27 -7.05
C SER A 142 30.03 18.22 -6.58
N ARG A 143 29.43 19.02 -7.48
CA ARG A 143 28.35 19.98 -7.15
C ARG A 143 27.05 19.26 -6.79
N ALA A 144 26.66 18.23 -7.54
CA ALA A 144 25.49 17.40 -7.23
C ALA A 144 25.68 16.62 -5.92
N SER A 145 26.89 16.10 -5.65
CA SER A 145 27.19 15.39 -4.40
C SER A 145 27.17 16.30 -3.18
N ARG A 146 27.64 17.56 -3.30
CA ARG A 146 27.56 18.56 -2.22
C ARG A 146 26.12 18.96 -1.93
N TYR A 147 25.31 19.18 -2.98
CA TYR A 147 23.89 19.48 -2.83
C TYR A 147 23.13 18.35 -2.13
N SER A 148 23.35 17.10 -2.54
CA SER A 148 22.72 15.93 -1.91
C SER A 148 23.10 15.76 -0.44
N LEU A 149 24.37 15.96 -0.08
CA LEU A 149 24.83 15.87 1.31
C LEU A 149 24.20 16.99 2.16
N LEU A 150 24.25 18.24 1.69
CA LEU A 150 23.66 19.38 2.38
C LEU A 150 22.16 19.17 2.61
N HIS A 151 21.44 18.70 1.59
CA HIS A 151 20.01 18.44 1.69
C HIS A 151 19.67 17.31 2.67
N THR A 152 20.51 16.28 2.72
CA THR A 152 20.40 15.18 3.70
C THR A 152 20.62 15.68 5.12
N VAL A 153 21.65 16.51 5.33
CA VAL A 153 21.91 17.12 6.64
C VAL A 153 20.74 18.00 7.07
N LEU A 154 20.20 18.82 6.17
CA LEU A 154 19.07 19.70 6.46
C LEU A 154 17.80 18.91 6.82
N TYR A 155 17.53 17.81 6.11
CA TYR A 155 16.38 16.95 6.39
C TYR A 155 16.50 16.25 7.76
N VAL A 156 17.67 15.67 8.05
CA VAL A 156 17.95 15.02 9.35
C VAL A 156 17.88 16.03 10.50
N LEU A 157 18.41 17.24 10.30
CA LEU A 157 18.34 18.32 11.29
C LEU A 157 16.88 18.74 11.54
N THR A 158 16.07 18.88 10.49
CA THR A 158 14.64 19.21 10.62
C THR A 158 13.89 18.14 11.42
N CYS A 159 14.18 16.86 11.16
CA CYS A 159 13.63 15.73 11.91
C CYS A 159 14.06 15.77 13.40
N TYR A 160 15.35 15.97 13.67
CA TYR A 160 15.88 16.09 15.03
C TYR A 160 15.21 17.23 15.81
N LEU A 161 15.14 18.43 15.22
CA LEU A 161 14.54 19.61 15.85
C LEU A 161 13.04 19.42 16.12
N SER A 162 12.32 18.72 15.25
CA SER A 162 10.91 18.35 15.47
C SER A 162 10.68 17.53 16.74
N PHE A 163 11.59 16.61 17.07
CA PHE A 163 11.48 15.82 18.30
C PHE A 163 12.05 16.55 19.51
N ALA A 164 13.14 17.31 19.33
CA ALA A 164 13.74 18.11 20.39
C ALA A 164 12.78 19.18 20.93
N THR A 165 11.93 19.77 20.08
CA THR A 165 10.90 20.73 20.51
C THR A 165 9.72 20.10 21.25
N LYS A 166 9.57 18.77 21.20
CA LYS A 166 8.44 18.05 21.83
C LYS A 166 8.82 17.36 23.14
N SER A 167 10.12 17.14 23.39
CA SER A 167 10.59 16.44 24.58
C SER A 167 12.06 16.76 24.87
N ASP A 168 12.37 17.06 26.12
CA ASP A 168 13.73 17.35 26.59
C ASP A 168 14.57 16.08 26.85
N SER A 169 13.97 14.89 26.72
CA SER A 169 14.66 13.63 26.99
C SER A 169 15.52 13.18 25.80
N GLY A 170 16.85 13.25 25.93
CA GLY A 170 17.78 12.78 24.90
C GLY A 170 17.55 11.31 24.50
N TRP A 171 17.25 10.42 25.46
CA TRP A 171 16.92 9.01 25.19
C TRP A 171 15.65 8.84 24.34
N PHE A 172 14.63 9.66 24.58
CA PHE A 172 13.41 9.64 23.79
C PHE A 172 13.68 10.00 22.33
N ILE A 173 14.47 11.07 22.11
CA ILE A 173 14.84 11.52 20.76
C ILE A 173 15.63 10.42 20.04
N THR A 174 16.66 9.86 20.67
CA THR A 174 17.52 8.83 20.07
C THR A 174 16.72 7.58 19.68
N ASN A 175 15.83 7.10 20.54
CA ASN A 175 15.03 5.92 20.25
C ASN A 175 14.04 6.15 19.10
N ASN A 176 13.40 7.33 19.03
CA ASN A 176 12.51 7.67 17.93
C ASN A 176 13.29 7.78 16.61
N LEU A 177 14.47 8.40 16.61
CA LEU A 177 15.30 8.48 15.42
C LEU A 177 15.79 7.09 14.95
N LEU A 178 16.15 6.20 15.88
CA LEU A 178 16.50 4.82 15.56
C LEU A 178 15.31 4.05 14.96
N TRP A 179 14.12 4.23 15.54
CA TRP A 179 12.89 3.66 15.01
C TRP A 179 12.60 4.13 13.58
N LEU A 180 12.72 5.43 13.34
CA LEU A 180 12.53 6.04 12.01
C LEU A 180 13.58 5.54 11.00
N LEU A 181 14.84 5.42 11.41
CA LEU A 181 15.90 4.87 10.58
C LEU A 181 15.60 3.43 10.16
N ASN A 182 15.14 2.59 11.10
CA ASN A 182 14.76 1.21 10.81
C ASN A 182 13.61 1.12 9.80
N HIS A 183 12.62 2.02 9.87
CA HIS A 183 11.54 2.10 8.87
C HIS A 183 12.07 2.53 7.50
N GLY A 184 12.98 3.50 7.46
CA GLY A 184 13.67 3.91 6.24
C GLY A 184 14.40 2.76 5.56
N LEU A 185 15.21 2.02 6.32
CA LEU A 185 15.95 0.86 5.82
C LEU A 185 15.01 -0.26 5.36
N ALA A 186 13.98 -0.58 6.16
CA ALA A 186 12.98 -1.59 5.79
C ALA A 186 12.28 -1.24 4.47
N THR A 187 11.95 0.03 4.26
CA THR A 187 11.33 0.50 3.00
C THR A 187 12.27 0.34 1.81
N VAL A 188 13.56 0.65 1.98
CA VAL A 188 14.58 0.47 0.93
C VAL A 188 14.77 -1.00 0.58
N PHE A 189 14.81 -1.91 1.56
CA PHE A 189 14.87 -3.35 1.31
C PHE A 189 13.61 -3.85 0.60
N LEU A 190 12.44 -3.41 1.06
CA LEU A 190 11.15 -3.85 0.51
C LEU A 190 10.97 -3.39 -0.94
N ILE A 191 11.32 -2.15 -1.29
CA ILE A 191 11.18 -1.66 -2.68
C ILE A 191 12.12 -2.41 -3.63
N GLN A 192 13.35 -2.69 -3.20
CA GLN A 192 14.27 -3.51 -3.99
C GLN A 192 13.70 -4.92 -4.21
N HIS A 193 13.12 -5.52 -3.17
CA HIS A 193 12.52 -6.84 -3.28
C HIS A 193 11.32 -6.86 -4.24
N ILE A 194 10.41 -5.89 -4.09
CA ILE A 194 9.21 -5.79 -4.93
C ILE A 194 9.56 -5.55 -6.40
N LEU A 195 10.48 -4.63 -6.71
CA LEU A 195 10.88 -4.34 -8.09
C LEU A 195 11.57 -5.54 -8.77
N HIS A 196 12.31 -6.36 -8.03
CA HIS A 196 12.90 -7.58 -8.59
C HIS A 196 11.91 -8.74 -8.69
N MET A 197 10.95 -8.85 -7.76
CA MET A 197 9.95 -9.92 -7.75
C MET A 197 8.87 -9.71 -8.82
N PHE A 198 8.48 -8.46 -9.05
CA PHE A 198 7.40 -8.08 -9.97
C PHE A 198 7.90 -7.12 -11.07
N PRO A 199 8.81 -7.59 -11.96
CA PRO A 199 9.27 -6.76 -13.06
C PRO A 199 8.10 -6.37 -13.97
N SER A 200 8.17 -5.17 -14.51
CA SER A 200 7.24 -4.53 -15.45
C SER A 200 5.83 -4.27 -14.92
N CYS A 201 5.57 -4.58 -13.65
CA CYS A 201 4.25 -4.43 -13.05
C CYS A 201 3.96 -2.98 -12.62
N ALA A 202 4.91 -2.32 -11.97
CA ALA A 202 4.72 -1.00 -11.36
C ALA A 202 5.72 0.05 -11.88
N SER A 203 5.34 1.32 -11.80
CA SER A 203 6.31 2.43 -11.83
C SER A 203 7.09 2.51 -10.51
N LEU A 204 8.20 3.26 -10.49
CA LEU A 204 8.97 3.47 -9.25
C LEU A 204 8.17 4.23 -8.21
N GLY A 205 7.36 5.20 -8.64
CA GLY A 205 6.41 5.92 -7.79
C GLY A 205 5.33 5.03 -7.18
N GLU A 206 4.70 4.17 -8.00
CA GLU A 206 3.71 3.20 -7.53
C GLU A 206 4.35 2.22 -6.52
N ALA A 207 5.53 1.69 -6.83
CA ALA A 207 6.28 0.81 -5.93
C ALA A 207 6.65 1.50 -4.61
N LEU A 208 7.10 2.76 -4.66
CA LEU A 208 7.41 3.57 -3.48
C LEU A 208 6.17 3.80 -2.60
N LEU A 209 5.03 4.10 -3.21
CA LEU A 209 3.77 4.32 -2.49
C LEU A 209 3.31 3.03 -1.80
N VAL A 210 3.39 1.89 -2.49
CA VAL A 210 3.06 0.58 -1.92
C VAL A 210 4.01 0.22 -0.79
N THR A 211 5.32 0.37 -0.96
CA THR A 211 6.31 -0.05 0.05
C THR A 211 6.24 0.81 1.30
N SER A 212 6.19 2.14 1.16
CA SER A 212 6.04 3.06 2.29
C SER A 212 4.71 2.86 3.02
N GLY A 213 3.62 2.57 2.28
CA GLY A 213 2.32 2.23 2.85
C GLY A 213 2.35 0.92 3.64
N LEU A 214 2.96 -0.14 3.11
CA LEU A 214 3.10 -1.44 3.80
C LEU A 214 3.95 -1.31 5.06
N VAL A 215 5.08 -0.60 4.99
CA VAL A 215 5.96 -0.37 6.14
C VAL A 215 5.25 0.44 7.22
N LEU A 216 4.47 1.47 6.86
CA LEU A 216 3.65 2.21 7.82
C LEU A 216 2.57 1.30 8.44
N TYR A 217 1.87 0.54 7.61
CA TYR A 217 0.71 -0.25 8.03
C TYR A 217 1.09 -1.39 8.98
N PHE A 218 2.22 -2.07 8.74
CA PHE A 218 2.72 -3.16 9.58
C PHE A 218 3.76 -2.73 10.61
N GLY A 219 4.34 -1.54 10.48
CA GLY A 219 5.43 -1.04 11.33
C GLY A 219 5.08 -1.08 12.82
N ASP A 220 3.89 -0.62 13.18
CA ASP A 220 3.44 -0.65 14.57
C ASP A 220 3.27 -2.10 15.12
N MET A 221 2.84 -3.07 14.31
CA MET A 221 2.74 -4.47 14.74
C MET A 221 4.12 -5.10 14.90
N LEU A 222 5.06 -4.78 14.01
CA LEU A 222 6.47 -5.12 14.18
C LEU A 222 7.02 -4.52 15.49
N GLY A 223 6.70 -3.26 15.79
CA GLY A 223 7.09 -2.61 17.05
C GLY A 223 6.59 -3.34 18.28
N GLN A 224 5.31 -3.71 18.31
CA GLN A 224 4.73 -4.48 19.42
C GLN A 224 5.34 -5.88 19.54
N THR A 225 5.62 -6.53 18.41
CA THR A 225 6.31 -7.83 18.38
C THR A 225 7.70 -7.70 19.02
N LEU A 226 8.47 -6.67 18.63
CA LEU A 226 9.80 -6.41 19.17
C LEU A 226 9.77 -6.10 20.67
N LEU A 227 8.78 -5.33 21.12
CA LEU A 227 8.57 -5.05 22.55
C LEU A 227 8.30 -6.33 23.35
N LYS A 228 7.45 -7.24 22.85
CA LYS A 228 7.13 -8.50 23.56
C LYS A 228 8.25 -9.54 23.50
N ILE A 229 9.04 -9.59 22.43
CA ILE A 229 10.18 -10.52 22.29
C ILE A 229 11.37 -10.09 23.16
N ASN A 230 11.35 -8.86 23.70
CA ASN A 230 12.32 -8.36 24.69
C ASN A 230 13.77 -8.37 24.18
N VAL A 231 13.97 -8.08 22.89
CA VAL A 231 15.30 -8.00 22.27
C VAL A 231 15.72 -6.52 22.18
N PHE A 232 16.70 -6.16 23.02
CA PHE A 232 17.56 -4.98 22.96
C PHE A 232 16.93 -3.58 23.24
N PHE A 233 17.18 -3.06 24.46
CA PHE A 233 17.36 -1.63 24.79
C PHE A 233 16.21 -0.62 24.60
N LEU A 234 14.94 -1.02 24.44
CA LEU A 234 13.84 -0.04 24.50
C LEU A 234 13.38 0.19 25.95
N PRO A 235 13.67 1.35 26.58
CA PRO A 235 13.17 1.63 27.91
C PRO A 235 11.64 1.68 27.92
N SER A 236 11.06 1.36 29.07
CA SER A 236 9.64 1.37 29.44
C SER A 236 8.88 2.70 29.22
N LYS A 237 9.50 3.69 28.55
CA LYS A 237 8.95 5.01 28.19
C LYS A 237 8.63 5.17 26.70
N LEU A 238 8.67 4.12 25.88
CA LEU A 238 8.00 4.10 24.57
C LEU A 238 6.50 3.81 24.71
N ASN A 239 5.87 4.57 25.61
CA ASN A 239 4.43 4.63 25.90
C ASN A 239 3.64 5.29 24.76
N PHE A 240 3.98 4.96 23.52
CA PHE A 240 3.32 5.47 22.32
C PHE A 240 2.81 4.33 21.44
N ILE A 241 3.54 3.21 21.48
CA ILE A 241 3.18 1.96 20.79
C ILE A 241 2.00 1.26 21.51
N SER A 242 1.68 1.68 22.74
CA SER A 242 0.63 1.12 23.58
C SER A 242 -0.69 1.93 23.67
N TYR A 243 -0.76 3.15 23.11
CA TYR A 243 -1.83 4.11 23.45
C TYR A 243 -2.85 4.38 22.35
N GLY A 244 -2.84 3.61 21.27
CA GLY A 244 -4.06 3.43 20.50
C GLY A 244 -4.76 2.19 21.04
N THR A 245 -5.93 2.31 21.66
CA THR A 245 -6.89 1.21 21.74
C THR A 245 -7.12 0.71 20.31
N ARG A 246 -6.32 -0.27 19.90
CA ARG A 246 -6.33 -0.78 18.54
C ARG A 246 -7.65 -1.48 18.34
N SER A 247 -8.36 -1.09 17.29
CA SER A 247 -9.57 -1.79 16.91
C SER A 247 -9.20 -3.25 16.64
N GLU A 248 -9.87 -4.17 17.31
CA GLU A 248 -9.73 -5.62 17.09
C GLU A 248 -9.85 -5.97 15.60
N ILE A 249 -10.69 -5.22 14.87
CA ILE A 249 -10.85 -5.29 13.41
C ILE A 249 -9.52 -5.05 12.69
N ALA A 250 -8.80 -3.98 13.04
CA ALA A 250 -7.54 -3.64 12.39
C ALA A 250 -6.49 -4.73 12.63
N THR A 251 -6.43 -5.28 13.85
CA THR A 251 -5.54 -6.39 14.20
C THR A 251 -5.84 -7.64 13.39
N VAL A 252 -7.12 -8.01 13.25
CA VAL A 252 -7.56 -9.14 12.44
C VAL A 252 -7.16 -8.93 10.98
N ILE A 253 -7.45 -7.76 10.40
CA ILE A 253 -7.10 -7.44 9.02
C ILE A 253 -5.58 -7.48 8.82
N GLN A 254 -4.81 -6.83 9.70
CA GLN A 254 -3.35 -6.81 9.60
C GLN A 254 -2.76 -8.22 9.73
N GLY A 255 -3.23 -9.03 10.69
CA GLY A 255 -2.75 -10.40 10.87
C GLY A 255 -2.98 -11.28 9.66
N PHE A 256 -4.19 -11.26 9.09
CA PHE A 256 -4.49 -12.04 7.90
C PHE A 256 -3.72 -11.55 6.66
N ILE A 257 -3.64 -10.25 6.42
CA ILE A 257 -2.89 -9.72 5.26
C ILE A 257 -1.40 -10.01 5.41
N LEU A 258 -0.80 -9.75 6.57
CA LEU A 258 0.61 -10.05 6.81
C LEU A 258 0.89 -11.55 6.61
N GLY A 259 0.00 -12.40 7.13
CA GLY A 259 0.12 -13.84 6.97
C GLY A 259 0.10 -14.29 5.51
N LEU A 260 -0.80 -13.70 4.71
CA LEU A 260 -0.88 -13.97 3.27
C LEU A 260 0.31 -13.41 2.49
N LEU A 261 0.90 -12.29 2.91
CA LEU A 261 2.12 -11.73 2.29
C LEU A 261 3.37 -12.57 2.59
N ILE A 262 3.41 -13.26 3.75
CA ILE A 262 4.50 -14.18 4.13
C ILE A 262 4.31 -15.58 3.53
N LEU A 263 3.08 -15.97 3.21
CA LEU A 263 2.73 -17.28 2.65
C LEU A 263 3.59 -17.71 1.44
N PRO A 264 3.93 -16.85 0.46
CA PRO A 264 4.83 -17.20 -0.64
C PRO A 264 6.19 -17.75 -0.20
N VAL A 265 6.80 -17.12 0.81
CA VAL A 265 8.09 -17.52 1.35
C VAL A 265 7.95 -18.86 2.07
N PHE A 266 6.92 -18.98 2.92
CA PHE A 266 6.62 -20.20 3.66
C PHE A 266 6.32 -21.39 2.74
N TYR A 267 5.46 -21.19 1.73
CA TYR A 267 5.14 -22.19 0.72
C TYR A 267 6.39 -22.63 -0.05
N LYS A 268 7.25 -21.70 -0.48
CA LYS A 268 8.50 -22.04 -1.18
C LYS A 268 9.42 -22.92 -0.34
N SER A 269 9.57 -22.61 0.94
CA SER A 269 10.37 -23.43 1.88
C SER A 269 9.79 -24.83 2.07
N LEU A 270 8.47 -24.95 2.30
CA LEU A 270 7.81 -26.26 2.42
C LEU A 270 7.88 -27.08 1.13
N LEU A 271 7.73 -26.42 -0.01
CA LEU A 271 7.81 -27.06 -1.32
C LEU A 271 9.22 -27.61 -1.56
N GLN A 272 10.28 -26.89 -1.18
CA GLN A 272 11.66 -27.38 -1.28
C GLN A 272 11.88 -28.63 -0.43
N ILE A 273 11.40 -28.64 0.81
CA ILE A 273 11.47 -29.79 1.72
C ILE A 273 10.71 -30.98 1.13
N TRP A 274 9.50 -30.76 0.63
CA TRP A 274 8.70 -31.82 0.02
C TRP A 274 9.36 -32.40 -1.24
N ILE A 275 9.88 -31.55 -2.13
CA ILE A 275 10.60 -31.99 -3.34
C ILE A 275 11.83 -32.84 -2.97
N TYR A 276 12.55 -32.47 -1.90
CA TYR A 276 13.68 -33.24 -1.40
C TYR A 276 13.28 -34.66 -1.00
N PHE A 277 12.22 -34.81 -0.19
CA PHE A 277 11.71 -36.13 0.21
C PHE A 277 11.18 -36.96 -0.96
N VAL A 278 10.46 -36.34 -1.90
CA VAL A 278 9.95 -37.04 -3.09
C VAL A 278 11.09 -37.56 -3.96
N ASN A 279 12.21 -36.83 -4.05
CA ASN A 279 13.37 -37.27 -4.81
C ASN A 279 14.13 -38.43 -4.13
N LEU A 280 14.08 -38.54 -2.79
CA LEU A 280 14.67 -39.66 -2.06
C LEU A 280 13.98 -41.00 -2.37
N ASN A 281 12.67 -40.96 -2.60
CA ASN A 281 11.82 -42.16 -2.70
C ASN A 281 11.56 -42.63 -4.15
N LYS A 282 12.38 -42.25 -5.13
CA LYS A 282 12.10 -42.57 -6.55
C LYS A 282 12.50 -44.00 -6.96
N PRO A 283 11.56 -44.85 -7.42
CA PRO A 283 11.85 -45.94 -8.35
C PRO A 283 11.97 -45.41 -9.79
N GLU A 284 12.96 -45.91 -10.53
CA GLU A 284 13.52 -45.36 -11.78
C GLU A 284 12.58 -45.29 -13.01
N LYS A 285 11.34 -45.78 -12.94
CA LYS A 285 10.58 -46.18 -14.16
C LYS A 285 9.28 -45.45 -14.53
N GLN A 286 8.93 -44.29 -13.95
CA GLN A 286 7.66 -43.60 -14.32
C GLN A 286 7.80 -42.08 -14.51
N ALA A 287 8.14 -41.65 -15.73
CA ALA A 287 8.34 -40.24 -16.07
C ALA A 287 7.03 -39.45 -16.31
N ALA A 288 6.02 -40.05 -16.95
CA ALA A 288 4.79 -39.34 -17.34
C ALA A 288 3.75 -39.21 -16.19
N ALA A 289 3.49 -40.30 -15.46
CA ALA A 289 2.59 -40.29 -14.28
C ALA A 289 3.16 -39.43 -13.13
N GLY A 290 4.50 -39.34 -13.04
CA GLY A 290 5.19 -38.53 -12.04
C GLY A 290 4.91 -37.04 -12.17
N TRP A 291 4.67 -36.50 -13.38
CA TRP A 291 4.38 -35.08 -13.58
C TRP A 291 3.02 -34.67 -13.00
N THR A 292 1.98 -35.49 -13.21
CA THR A 292 0.64 -35.23 -12.67
C THR A 292 0.62 -35.39 -11.15
N TYR A 293 1.25 -36.44 -10.63
CA TYR A 293 1.46 -36.63 -9.19
C TYR A 293 2.19 -35.45 -8.56
N ARG A 294 3.24 -34.94 -9.22
CA ARG A 294 4.01 -33.80 -8.70
C ARG A 294 3.18 -32.51 -8.68
N ARG A 295 2.35 -32.27 -9.70
CA ARG A 295 1.44 -31.11 -9.76
C ARG A 295 0.38 -31.14 -8.66
N ILE A 296 -0.23 -32.31 -8.44
CA ILE A 296 -1.23 -32.50 -7.36
C ILE A 296 -0.55 -32.35 -6.00
N GLY A 297 0.62 -32.95 -5.81
CA GLY A 297 1.41 -32.83 -4.58
C GLY A 297 1.79 -31.39 -4.24
N SER A 298 2.34 -30.62 -5.19
CA SER A 298 2.63 -29.19 -4.97
C SER A 298 1.37 -28.39 -4.63
N SER A 299 0.23 -28.71 -5.25
CA SER A 299 -1.05 -28.05 -4.96
C SER A 299 -1.56 -28.39 -3.55
N ALA A 300 -1.42 -29.64 -3.13
CA ALA A 300 -1.75 -30.07 -1.76
C ALA A 300 -0.86 -29.37 -0.72
N VAL A 301 0.45 -29.24 -0.99
CA VAL A 301 1.38 -28.48 -0.13
C VAL A 301 0.96 -27.02 -0.03
N PHE A 302 0.49 -26.41 -1.12
CA PHE A 302 -0.01 -25.03 -1.10
C PHE A 302 -1.27 -24.88 -0.24
N TYR A 303 -2.28 -25.73 -0.39
CA TYR A 303 -3.49 -25.63 0.43
C TYR A 303 -3.22 -25.96 1.90
N ALA A 304 -2.32 -26.91 2.18
CA ALA A 304 -1.87 -27.21 3.53
C ALA A 304 -1.13 -26.02 4.14
N SER A 305 -0.21 -25.37 3.40
CA SER A 305 0.50 -24.19 3.89
C SER A 305 -0.42 -23.01 4.12
N LEU A 306 -1.40 -22.79 3.24
CA LEU A 306 -2.46 -21.78 3.42
C LEU A 306 -3.28 -22.06 4.69
N LEU A 307 -3.70 -23.31 4.90
CA LEU A 307 -4.46 -23.71 6.09
C LEU A 307 -3.66 -23.49 7.38
N VAL A 308 -2.41 -23.95 7.41
CA VAL A 308 -1.50 -23.76 8.56
C VAL A 308 -1.28 -22.27 8.84
N MET A 309 -1.09 -21.47 7.78
CA MET A 309 -0.89 -20.03 7.96
C MET A 309 -2.12 -19.36 8.57
N LEU A 310 -3.32 -19.66 8.07
CA LEU A 310 -4.57 -19.03 8.49
C LEU A 310 -5.11 -19.54 9.83
N MET A 311 -4.93 -20.84 10.14
CA MET A 311 -5.50 -21.47 11.34
C MET A 311 -4.53 -21.60 12.51
N VAL A 312 -3.22 -21.52 12.26
CA VAL A 312 -2.20 -21.71 13.31
C VAL A 312 -1.30 -20.50 13.44
N LEU A 313 -0.57 -20.13 12.39
CA LEU A 313 0.49 -19.12 12.50
C LEU A 313 -0.07 -17.71 12.74
N VAL A 314 -1.08 -17.28 11.98
CA VAL A 314 -1.72 -15.97 12.18
C VAL A 314 -2.40 -15.87 13.55
N PRO A 315 -3.25 -16.84 13.98
CA PRO A 315 -3.85 -16.82 15.31
C PRO A 315 -2.80 -16.84 16.44
N ALA A 316 -1.75 -17.65 16.35
CA ALA A 316 -0.69 -17.71 17.36
C ALA A 316 0.06 -16.38 17.47
N TRP A 317 0.33 -15.72 16.35
CA TRP A 317 0.96 -14.41 16.32
C TRP A 317 0.05 -13.32 16.89
N MET A 318 -1.25 -13.34 16.58
CA MET A 318 -2.23 -12.39 17.16
C MET A 318 -2.40 -12.58 18.66
N TYR A 319 -2.46 -13.83 19.12
CA TYR A 319 -2.44 -14.19 20.54
C TYR A 319 -1.18 -13.61 21.20
N PHE A 320 -0.01 -13.81 20.58
CA PHE A 320 1.25 -13.29 21.11
C PHE A 320 1.25 -11.76 21.21
N ILE A 321 0.78 -11.00 20.20
CA ILE A 321 0.90 -9.53 20.20
C ILE A 321 -0.14 -8.84 21.07
N GLN A 322 -1.41 -9.25 21.01
CA GLN A 322 -2.52 -8.52 21.65
C GLN A 322 -3.28 -9.37 22.68
N ASP A 323 -2.74 -10.52 23.07
CA ASP A 323 -3.38 -11.44 24.01
C ASP A 323 -4.80 -11.80 23.54
N PHE A 324 -4.93 -11.96 22.21
CA PHE A 324 -6.19 -12.22 21.53
C PHE A 324 -6.62 -13.67 21.79
N HIS A 325 -7.39 -13.89 22.85
CA HIS A 325 -7.73 -15.22 23.35
C HIS A 325 -8.68 -16.02 22.45
N VAL A 326 -9.46 -15.34 21.59
CA VAL A 326 -10.43 -15.99 20.69
C VAL A 326 -9.80 -16.23 19.33
N HIS A 327 -10.04 -17.38 18.71
CA HIS A 327 -9.57 -17.60 17.35
C HIS A 327 -10.11 -16.52 16.39
N PRO A 328 -9.27 -15.87 15.54
CA PRO A 328 -9.69 -14.74 14.70
C PRO A 328 -10.91 -15.01 13.81
N LEU A 329 -11.02 -16.21 13.23
CA LEU A 329 -12.21 -16.57 12.43
C LEU A 329 -13.48 -16.70 13.27
N LEU A 330 -13.37 -17.21 14.51
CA LEU A 330 -14.51 -17.28 15.43
C LEU A 330 -14.91 -15.88 15.88
N TRP A 331 -13.94 -15.00 16.09
CA TRP A 331 -14.18 -13.60 16.37
C TRP A 331 -14.89 -12.90 15.20
N VAL A 332 -14.48 -13.15 13.96
CA VAL A 332 -15.18 -12.61 12.78
C VAL A 332 -16.62 -13.10 12.73
N PHE A 333 -16.86 -14.39 13.01
CA PHE A 333 -18.19 -14.95 13.08
C PHE A 333 -19.02 -14.28 14.17
N SER A 334 -18.53 -14.23 15.41
CA SER A 334 -19.24 -13.59 16.52
C SER A 334 -19.53 -12.11 16.23
N PHE A 335 -18.58 -11.40 15.63
CA PHE A 335 -18.76 -10.02 15.19
C PHE A 335 -19.90 -9.90 14.18
N VAL A 336 -19.98 -10.73 13.15
CA VAL A 336 -21.08 -10.68 12.17
C VAL A 336 -22.44 -10.93 12.84
N PHE A 337 -22.50 -11.82 13.81
CA PHE A 337 -23.74 -12.20 14.50
C PHE A 337 -24.11 -11.34 15.73
N THR A 338 -23.29 -10.36 16.11
CA THR A 338 -23.62 -9.46 17.23
C THR A 338 -24.82 -8.56 16.91
N ASP A 339 -24.87 -8.00 15.69
CA ASP A 339 -25.98 -7.19 15.18
C ASP A 339 -26.57 -7.82 13.90
N PRO A 340 -27.25 -8.99 14.01
CA PRO A 340 -27.57 -9.82 12.86
C PRO A 340 -28.50 -9.09 11.89
N LEU A 341 -29.48 -8.32 12.39
CA LEU A 341 -30.44 -7.62 11.53
C LEU A 341 -29.75 -6.65 10.55
N LYS A 342 -28.81 -5.83 11.03
CA LYS A 342 -28.14 -4.82 10.19
C LYS A 342 -27.08 -5.45 9.30
N ARG A 343 -26.24 -6.33 9.86
CA ARG A 343 -25.09 -6.91 9.16
C ARG A 343 -25.52 -8.00 8.17
N LEU A 344 -26.43 -8.89 8.55
CA LEU A 344 -26.96 -9.92 7.65
C LEU A 344 -27.83 -9.32 6.54
N ALA A 345 -28.66 -8.32 6.83
CA ALA A 345 -29.41 -7.62 5.78
C ALA A 345 -28.48 -6.98 4.75
N LEU A 346 -27.35 -6.41 5.20
CA LEU A 346 -26.33 -5.87 4.29
C LEU A 346 -25.66 -6.98 3.45
N CYS A 347 -25.38 -8.15 4.04
CA CYS A 347 -24.89 -9.31 3.28
C CYS A 347 -25.90 -9.76 2.22
N ILE A 348 -27.18 -9.86 2.57
CA ILE A 348 -28.26 -10.22 1.62
C ILE A 348 -28.35 -9.17 0.51
N TYR A 349 -28.28 -7.89 0.86
CA TYR A 349 -28.25 -6.78 -0.09
C TYR A 349 -27.05 -6.90 -1.05
N TRP A 350 -25.84 -7.17 -0.55
CA TRP A 350 -24.66 -7.37 -1.40
C TRP A 350 -24.82 -8.58 -2.32
N ILE A 351 -25.33 -9.71 -1.83
CA ILE A 351 -25.61 -10.89 -2.67
C ILE A 351 -26.61 -10.53 -3.77
N PHE A 352 -27.67 -9.79 -3.45
CA PHE A 352 -28.65 -9.33 -4.43
C PHE A 352 -28.01 -8.41 -5.48
N VAL A 353 -27.22 -7.42 -5.07
CA VAL A 353 -26.52 -6.51 -5.98
C VAL A 353 -25.55 -7.27 -6.88
N ILE A 354 -24.77 -8.20 -6.34
CA ILE A 354 -23.84 -9.04 -7.13
C ILE A 354 -24.63 -9.90 -8.12
N CYS A 355 -25.68 -10.59 -7.68
CA CYS A 355 -26.50 -11.45 -8.53
C CYS A 355 -27.13 -10.66 -9.68
N ALA A 356 -27.79 -9.53 -9.37
CA ALA A 356 -28.33 -8.62 -10.36
C ALA A 356 -27.24 -8.11 -11.32
N SER A 357 -26.05 -7.83 -10.79
CA SER A 357 -24.92 -7.33 -11.58
C SER A 357 -24.41 -8.36 -12.58
N VAL A 358 -24.28 -9.62 -12.15
CA VAL A 358 -23.83 -10.75 -12.98
C VAL A 358 -24.89 -11.12 -14.03
N LEU A 359 -26.18 -11.17 -13.66
CA LEU A 359 -27.27 -11.45 -14.59
C LEU A 359 -27.35 -10.39 -15.69
N ARG A 360 -27.26 -9.12 -15.31
CA ARG A 360 -27.25 -8.00 -16.24
C ARG A 360 -26.01 -8.03 -17.14
N PHE A 361 -24.84 -8.34 -16.57
CA PHE A 361 -23.60 -8.50 -17.33
C PHE A 361 -23.70 -9.63 -18.37
N TYR A 362 -24.20 -10.81 -17.97
CA TYR A 362 -24.41 -11.93 -18.89
C TYR A 362 -25.32 -11.55 -20.07
N LYS A 363 -26.39 -10.80 -19.79
CA LYS A 363 -27.31 -10.29 -20.83
C LYS A 363 -26.65 -9.27 -21.77
N ILE A 364 -25.82 -8.38 -21.23
CA ILE A 364 -25.09 -7.35 -22.00
C ILE A 364 -23.99 -7.99 -22.87
N SER A 365 -23.24 -8.93 -22.32
CA SER A 365 -22.15 -9.64 -23.02
C SER A 365 -22.64 -10.42 -24.25
N LYS A 366 -23.93 -10.79 -24.29
CA LYS A 366 -24.51 -11.52 -25.43
C LYS A 366 -24.83 -10.59 -26.62
N HIS A 367 -24.87 -9.27 -26.43
CA HIS A 367 -25.40 -8.33 -27.41
C HIS A 367 -24.44 -7.25 -27.93
N SER A 368 -23.15 -7.20 -27.55
CA SER A 368 -22.21 -6.27 -28.18
C SER A 368 -20.74 -6.68 -28.05
N LYS A 369 -19.97 -6.45 -29.13
CA LYS A 369 -18.49 -6.53 -29.18
C LYS A 369 -17.80 -5.23 -28.70
N ILE A 370 -18.58 -4.20 -28.36
CA ILE A 370 -18.08 -2.88 -27.98
C ILE A 370 -18.06 -2.81 -26.45
N GLU A 371 -17.04 -2.12 -25.89
CA GLU A 371 -17.04 -1.46 -24.56
C GLU A 371 -16.33 -2.11 -23.33
N ARG A 372 -15.04 -2.50 -23.44
CA ARG A 372 -14.21 -2.63 -22.21
C ARG A 372 -14.23 -1.36 -21.33
N ILE A 373 -14.43 -0.20 -21.94
CA ILE A 373 -14.55 1.09 -21.25
C ILE A 373 -15.88 1.20 -20.48
N LEU A 374 -17.03 0.84 -21.07
CA LEU A 374 -18.29 0.87 -20.31
C LEU A 374 -18.33 -0.23 -19.25
N LEU A 375 -17.63 -1.34 -19.49
CA LEU A 375 -17.48 -2.39 -18.49
C LEU A 375 -16.76 -1.89 -17.24
N ARG A 376 -15.66 -1.14 -17.40
CA ARG A 376 -14.96 -0.51 -16.27
C ARG A 376 -15.88 0.43 -15.50
N LYS A 377 -16.61 1.31 -16.20
CA LYS A 377 -17.59 2.23 -15.60
C LYS A 377 -18.70 1.49 -14.84
N TYR A 378 -19.17 0.37 -15.39
CA TYR A 378 -20.18 -0.47 -14.75
C TYR A 378 -19.66 -1.06 -13.44
N TYR A 379 -18.44 -1.58 -13.39
CA TYR A 379 -17.86 -2.10 -12.16
C TYR A 379 -17.65 -1.01 -11.10
N HIS A 380 -17.23 0.19 -11.50
CA HIS A 380 -17.15 1.33 -10.58
C HIS A 380 -18.52 1.70 -10.01
N LEU A 381 -19.57 1.71 -10.85
CA LEU A 381 -20.94 1.95 -10.40
C LEU A 381 -21.42 0.88 -9.42
N VAL A 382 -21.16 -0.40 -9.71
CA VAL A 382 -21.49 -1.52 -8.81
C VAL A 382 -20.73 -1.38 -7.49
N ALA A 383 -19.46 -0.98 -7.51
CA ALA A 383 -18.68 -0.72 -6.30
C ALA A 383 -19.29 0.40 -5.45
N VAL A 384 -19.75 1.50 -6.06
CA VAL A 384 -20.48 2.57 -5.35
C VAL A 384 -21.77 2.04 -4.72
N LEU A 385 -22.58 1.29 -5.47
CA LEU A 385 -23.84 0.73 -4.97
C LEU A 385 -23.63 -0.26 -3.81
N MET A 386 -22.53 -1.02 -3.82
CA MET A 386 -22.20 -1.96 -2.75
C MET A 386 -21.64 -1.23 -1.52
N PHE A 387 -20.67 -0.33 -1.70
CA PHE A 387 -19.89 0.21 -0.59
C PHE A 387 -20.51 1.46 0.05
N LEU A 388 -21.27 2.26 -0.71
CA LEU A 388 -21.86 3.50 -0.19
C LEU A 388 -22.88 3.26 0.94
N PRO A 389 -23.86 2.34 0.81
CA PRO A 389 -24.80 2.06 1.91
C PRO A 389 -24.09 1.44 3.11
N ALA A 390 -23.13 0.56 2.86
CA ALA A 390 -22.33 -0.07 3.91
C ALA A 390 -21.53 0.95 4.73
N LEU A 391 -20.97 1.96 4.06
CA LEU A 391 -20.22 3.04 4.70
C LEU A 391 -21.13 3.91 5.60
N LEU A 392 -22.37 4.16 5.16
CA LEU A 392 -23.35 4.96 5.91
C LEU A 392 -23.91 4.22 7.13
N PHE A 393 -24.26 2.94 6.97
CA PHE A 393 -25.00 2.21 8.01
C PHE A 393 -24.10 1.41 8.96
N GLN A 394 -22.99 0.84 8.48
CA GLN A 394 -22.11 -0.08 9.22
C GLN A 394 -20.63 0.07 8.82
N PRO A 395 -19.97 1.21 9.14
CA PRO A 395 -18.61 1.48 8.72
C PRO A 395 -17.60 0.45 9.24
N PHE A 396 -17.70 0.01 10.50
CA PHE A 396 -16.78 -1.00 11.05
C PHE A 396 -16.88 -2.36 10.34
N PHE A 397 -18.10 -2.78 9.99
CA PHE A 397 -18.30 -4.02 9.23
C PHE A 397 -17.72 -3.92 7.83
N LEU A 398 -17.86 -2.76 7.17
CA LEU A 398 -17.22 -2.51 5.89
C LEU A 398 -15.68 -2.57 5.97
N ASP A 399 -15.06 -2.26 7.12
CA ASP A 399 -13.59 -2.30 7.26
C ASP A 399 -13.11 -3.74 7.21
N LEU A 400 -13.78 -4.59 7.99
CA LEU A 400 -13.54 -6.02 8.00
C LEU A 400 -13.82 -6.64 6.62
N ALA A 401 -14.90 -6.23 5.94
CA ALA A 401 -15.23 -6.70 4.60
C ALA A 401 -14.18 -6.31 3.55
N PHE A 402 -13.64 -5.08 3.60
CA PHE A 402 -12.54 -4.68 2.70
C PHE A 402 -11.28 -5.49 2.96
N GLY A 403 -10.93 -5.74 4.23
CA GLY A 403 -9.79 -6.58 4.58
C GLY A 403 -9.97 -8.03 4.11
N ALA A 404 -11.17 -8.59 4.29
CA ALA A 404 -11.52 -9.92 3.82
C ALA A 404 -11.49 -10.03 2.28
N ALA A 405 -12.03 -9.04 1.57
CA ALA A 405 -11.97 -8.99 0.11
C ALA A 405 -10.52 -8.92 -0.40
N LEU A 406 -9.67 -8.14 0.26
CA LEU A 406 -8.25 -8.04 -0.09
C LEU A 406 -7.52 -9.37 0.15
N ALA A 407 -7.83 -10.06 1.27
CA ALA A 407 -7.31 -11.39 1.57
C ALA A 407 -7.72 -12.41 0.49
N VAL A 408 -8.98 -12.41 0.06
CA VAL A 408 -9.48 -13.28 -1.02
C VAL A 408 -8.76 -12.97 -2.34
N PHE A 409 -8.60 -11.69 -2.69
CA PHE A 409 -7.89 -11.30 -3.91
C PHE A 409 -6.41 -11.75 -3.90
N LEU A 410 -5.72 -11.65 -2.76
CA LEU A 410 -4.37 -12.17 -2.60
C LEU A 410 -4.31 -13.69 -2.79
N VAL A 411 -5.25 -14.45 -2.20
CA VAL A 411 -5.31 -15.91 -2.37
C VAL A 411 -5.59 -16.32 -3.81
N LEU A 412 -6.55 -15.67 -4.47
CA LEU A 412 -6.86 -15.93 -5.87
C LEU A 412 -5.66 -15.61 -6.77
N GLU A 413 -4.95 -14.53 -6.49
CA GLU A 413 -3.77 -14.14 -7.24
C GLU A 413 -2.63 -15.16 -7.05
N MET A 414 -2.40 -15.64 -5.82
CA MET A 414 -1.44 -16.71 -5.55
C MET A 414 -1.78 -18.01 -6.30
N ILE A 415 -3.07 -18.40 -6.30
CA ILE A 415 -3.56 -19.58 -7.04
C ILE A 415 -3.32 -19.41 -8.55
N ARG A 416 -3.54 -18.20 -9.10
CA ARG A 416 -3.31 -17.87 -10.51
C ARG A 416 -1.84 -17.93 -10.87
N VAL A 417 -0.99 -17.23 -10.12
CA VAL A 417 0.46 -17.09 -10.37
C VAL A 417 1.15 -18.45 -10.31
N TRP A 418 0.82 -19.29 -9.32
CA TRP A 418 1.40 -20.64 -9.20
C TRP A 418 0.63 -21.74 -9.93
N LYS A 419 -0.45 -21.41 -10.66
CA LYS A 419 -1.30 -22.35 -11.40
C LYS A 419 -1.69 -23.58 -10.56
N ILE A 420 -2.15 -23.33 -9.34
CA ILE A 420 -2.49 -24.38 -8.36
C ILE A 420 -3.70 -25.19 -8.84
N TRP A 421 -3.60 -26.51 -8.92
CA TRP A 421 -4.71 -27.37 -9.34
C TRP A 421 -5.77 -27.51 -8.23
N PRO A 422 -7.09 -27.58 -8.50
CA PRO A 422 -7.76 -27.51 -9.82
C PRO A 422 -8.13 -26.08 -10.25
N LEU A 423 -8.12 -25.12 -9.33
CA LEU A 423 -8.67 -23.78 -9.56
C LEU A 423 -7.82 -22.88 -10.47
N GLY A 424 -6.51 -23.14 -10.58
CA GLY A 424 -5.55 -22.26 -11.23
C GLY A 424 -5.90 -21.91 -12.68
N HIS A 425 -6.35 -22.89 -13.48
CA HIS A 425 -6.77 -22.63 -14.86
C HIS A 425 -8.08 -21.82 -14.93
N LEU A 426 -9.06 -22.17 -14.08
CA LEU A 426 -10.36 -21.50 -14.04
C LEU A 426 -10.20 -20.02 -13.62
N VAL A 427 -9.41 -19.77 -12.58
CA VAL A 427 -9.12 -18.42 -12.09
C VAL A 427 -8.32 -17.64 -13.12
N HIS A 428 -7.31 -18.24 -13.76
CA HIS A 428 -6.55 -17.57 -14.82
C HIS A 428 -7.45 -17.16 -15.98
N GLN A 429 -8.25 -18.09 -16.52
CA GLN A 429 -9.16 -17.82 -17.62
C GLN A 429 -10.20 -16.74 -17.27
N PHE A 430 -10.76 -16.80 -16.06
CA PHE A 430 -11.70 -15.79 -15.59
C PHE A 430 -11.03 -14.43 -15.48
N MET A 431 -9.90 -14.31 -14.78
CA MET A 431 -9.24 -13.03 -14.52
C MET A 431 -8.69 -12.40 -15.82
N THR A 432 -8.10 -13.20 -16.71
CA THR A 432 -7.55 -12.72 -17.99
C THR A 432 -8.64 -12.19 -18.94
N ALA A 433 -9.90 -12.63 -18.78
CA ALA A 433 -11.02 -12.06 -19.54
C ALA A 433 -11.29 -10.59 -19.18
N PHE A 434 -10.89 -10.15 -17.99
CA PHE A 434 -11.14 -8.81 -17.45
C PHE A 434 -9.88 -7.91 -17.39
N THR A 435 -8.71 -8.44 -17.77
CA THR A 435 -7.47 -7.66 -17.84
C THR A 435 -7.35 -6.86 -19.13
N ASP A 436 -6.69 -5.70 -19.03
CA ASP A 436 -6.39 -4.84 -20.16
C ASP A 436 -4.91 -4.97 -20.60
N HIS A 437 -4.53 -4.43 -21.76
CA HIS A 437 -3.15 -4.39 -22.26
C HIS A 437 -2.15 -3.68 -21.32
N ARG A 438 -2.66 -2.97 -20.30
CA ARG A 438 -1.88 -2.25 -19.30
C ARG A 438 -1.50 -3.11 -18.10
N ASP A 439 -2.17 -4.24 -17.90
CA ASP A 439 -1.85 -5.19 -16.83
C ASP A 439 -0.70 -6.11 -17.27
N SER A 440 0.26 -6.36 -16.37
CA SER A 440 1.32 -7.33 -16.63
C SER A 440 0.81 -8.75 -16.47
N GLU A 441 1.36 -9.70 -17.23
CA GLU A 441 1.01 -11.13 -17.12
C GLU A 441 1.27 -11.69 -15.71
N ILE A 442 2.23 -11.10 -15.00
CA ILE A 442 2.71 -11.53 -13.68
C ILE A 442 1.73 -11.13 -12.57
N LEU A 443 1.25 -9.88 -12.52
CA LEU A 443 0.36 -9.39 -11.47
C LEU A 443 -0.77 -8.53 -12.04
N ILE A 444 -2.01 -8.87 -11.69
CA ILE A 444 -3.20 -8.14 -12.15
C ILE A 444 -3.50 -6.99 -11.18
N ILE A 445 -2.87 -5.84 -11.40
CA ILE A 445 -2.95 -4.69 -10.50
C ILE A 445 -4.36 -4.08 -10.49
N SER A 446 -5.07 -4.11 -11.63
CA SER A 446 -6.36 -3.42 -11.79
C SER A 446 -7.43 -3.80 -10.76
N HIS A 447 -7.47 -5.07 -10.31
CA HIS A 447 -8.46 -5.50 -9.31
C HIS A 447 -8.09 -5.04 -7.89
N PHE A 448 -6.78 -5.03 -7.58
CA PHE A 448 -6.28 -4.52 -6.31
C PHE A 448 -6.42 -3.00 -6.22
N SER A 449 -6.15 -2.26 -7.31
CA SER A 449 -6.20 -0.81 -7.31
C SER A 449 -7.62 -0.28 -7.11
N LEU A 450 -8.64 -0.93 -7.69
CA LEU A 450 -10.05 -0.60 -7.45
C LEU A 450 -10.43 -0.79 -5.98
N LEU A 451 -10.09 -1.95 -5.40
CA LEU A 451 -10.42 -2.28 -4.02
C LEU A 451 -9.68 -1.37 -3.04
N LEU A 452 -8.36 -1.23 -3.20
CA LEU A 452 -7.50 -0.38 -2.36
C LEU A 452 -7.88 1.10 -2.52
N GLY A 453 -8.24 1.53 -3.72
CA GLY A 453 -8.69 2.90 -3.95
C GLY A 453 -9.98 3.26 -3.20
N CYS A 454 -10.87 2.27 -2.97
CA CYS A 454 -12.06 2.43 -2.12
C CYS A 454 -11.72 2.29 -0.62
N ALA A 455 -10.85 1.34 -0.26
CA ALA A 455 -10.58 0.99 1.13
C ALA A 455 -9.61 1.96 1.83
N LEU A 456 -8.55 2.41 1.14
CA LEU A 456 -7.48 3.23 1.73
C LEU A 456 -7.98 4.55 2.32
N PRO A 457 -8.81 5.38 1.63
CA PRO A 457 -9.29 6.63 2.19
C PRO A 457 -10.06 6.44 3.49
N LYS A 458 -10.79 5.33 3.60
CA LYS A 458 -11.51 4.96 4.81
C LYS A 458 -10.57 4.48 5.93
N TRP A 459 -9.67 3.54 5.66
CA TRP A 459 -8.69 3.08 6.66
C TRP A 459 -7.86 4.23 7.22
N MET A 460 -7.48 5.18 6.35
CA MET A 460 -6.78 6.40 6.73
C MET A 460 -7.66 7.44 7.44
N SER A 461 -8.99 7.33 7.32
CA SER A 461 -9.97 8.18 8.02
C SER A 461 -10.50 7.60 9.32
N SER A 462 -10.13 6.36 9.67
CA SER A 462 -10.50 5.77 10.95
C SER A 462 -9.93 6.63 12.10
N GLY A 463 -10.81 7.40 12.76
CA GLY A 463 -10.40 8.46 13.66
C GLY A 463 -11.43 9.58 13.80
N PHE A 464 -10.97 10.74 14.29
CA PHE A 464 -11.81 11.90 14.57
C PHE A 464 -12.45 12.37 13.26
N ASN A 465 -13.78 12.31 13.17
CA ASN A 465 -14.53 12.49 11.93
C ASN A 465 -15.22 13.86 11.90
N ASP A 466 -14.44 14.95 11.84
CA ASP A 466 -15.00 16.30 11.67
C ASP A 466 -15.62 16.53 10.30
N ARG A 467 -15.26 15.72 9.30
CA ARG A 467 -15.74 15.88 7.92
C ARG A 467 -16.23 14.54 7.39
N PRO A 468 -17.55 14.38 7.20
CA PRO A 468 -18.13 13.11 6.80
C PRO A 468 -17.65 12.67 5.42
N LEU A 469 -17.11 13.54 4.59
CA LEU A 469 -16.79 13.25 3.18
C LEU A 469 -15.45 12.51 2.95
N ALA A 470 -14.51 12.53 3.91
CA ALA A 470 -13.17 11.95 3.70
C ALA A 470 -13.17 10.43 3.45
N PRO A 471 -13.95 9.61 4.18
CA PRO A 471 -14.11 8.18 3.88
C PRO A 471 -14.79 7.91 2.52
N PHE A 472 -15.60 8.86 2.03
CA PHE A 472 -16.34 8.74 0.77
C PHE A 472 -15.47 9.10 -0.44
N ALA A 473 -14.36 9.82 -0.24
CA ALA A 473 -13.51 10.31 -1.32
C ALA A 473 -13.02 9.19 -2.23
N GLY A 474 -12.67 8.00 -1.70
CA GLY A 474 -12.26 6.86 -2.52
C GLY A 474 -13.39 6.34 -3.41
N ILE A 475 -14.53 6.04 -2.78
CA ILE A 475 -15.69 5.46 -3.47
C ILE A 475 -16.28 6.46 -4.49
N LEU A 476 -16.39 7.74 -4.13
CA LEU A 476 -16.93 8.78 -5.00
C LEU A 476 -15.95 9.21 -6.09
N SER A 477 -14.64 9.32 -5.81
CA SER A 477 -13.65 9.68 -6.83
C SER A 477 -13.52 8.59 -7.89
N LEU A 478 -13.46 7.31 -7.47
CA LEU A 478 -13.38 6.19 -8.41
C LEU A 478 -14.71 5.92 -9.11
N GLY A 479 -15.84 6.16 -8.45
CA GLY A 479 -17.17 5.99 -9.03
C GLY A 479 -17.60 7.10 -9.99
N ILE A 480 -17.41 8.35 -9.58
CA ILE A 480 -17.95 9.55 -10.25
C ILE A 480 -16.86 10.28 -11.06
N GLY A 481 -15.62 10.34 -10.56
CA GLY A 481 -14.52 11.01 -11.25
C GLY A 481 -14.18 10.39 -12.60
N ASP A 482 -14.16 9.05 -12.66
CA ASP A 482 -13.87 8.31 -13.90
C ASP A 482 -15.03 8.37 -14.92
N THR A 483 -16.26 8.63 -14.45
CA THR A 483 -17.44 8.81 -15.33
C THR A 483 -17.54 10.24 -15.88
N MET A 484 -17.17 11.26 -15.11
CA MET A 484 -17.20 12.67 -15.54
C MET A 484 -16.07 13.04 -16.51
N TYR A 485 -14.84 12.54 -16.32
CA TYR A 485 -13.70 12.87 -17.20
C TYR A 485 -13.94 12.42 -18.66
N CYS A 486 -14.70 11.34 -18.86
CA CYS A 486 -15.07 10.88 -20.21
C CYS A 486 -16.18 11.70 -20.88
N HIS A 487 -17.09 12.32 -20.11
CA HIS A 487 -18.17 13.12 -20.69
C HIS A 487 -17.67 14.48 -21.22
N GLY A 488 -16.59 15.01 -20.66
CA GLY A 488 -15.96 16.26 -21.13
C GLY A 488 -15.29 16.15 -22.51
N PHE A 489 -14.92 14.94 -22.96
CA PHE A 489 -14.28 14.72 -24.26
C PHE A 489 -15.20 14.18 -25.35
N SER A 490 -16.44 13.78 -25.02
CA SER A 490 -17.45 13.38 -26.03
C SER A 490 -18.40 14.52 -26.43
N ALA A 491 -18.20 15.73 -25.89
CA ALA A 491 -19.03 16.91 -26.14
C ALA A 491 -18.29 18.07 -26.81
N VAL A 492 -17.32 17.78 -27.67
CA VAL A 492 -16.89 18.74 -28.71
C VAL A 492 -17.47 18.24 -30.03
N PRO A 493 -18.59 18.80 -30.51
CA PRO A 493 -18.98 18.61 -31.89
C PRO A 493 -17.87 19.22 -32.74
N SER A 494 -17.36 18.45 -33.68
CA SER A 494 -16.56 18.96 -34.79
C SER A 494 -17.39 19.99 -35.56
N ALA A 495 -17.23 21.26 -35.19
CA ALA A 495 -17.72 22.42 -35.91
C ALA A 495 -16.70 23.55 -35.76
N LEU A 496 -15.64 23.46 -36.58
CA LEU A 496 -15.04 24.53 -37.39
C LEU A 496 -13.78 24.00 -38.07
#